data_AF-A0AAP8GF68-F1
#
_entry.id   AF-A0AAP8GF68-F1
#
_cell.length_a   1.000
_cell.length_b   1.000
_cell.length_c   1.000
_cell.angle_alpha   90.00
_cell.angle_beta   90.00
_cell.angle_gamma   90.00
#
_symmetry.space_group_name_H-M   'P 1'
#
loop_
_entity.id
_entity.type
_entity.pdbx_description
1 polymer ?
#
loop_
_entity_poly.entity_id
_entity_poly.type
_entity_poly.pdbx_seq_one_letter_code
_entity_poly.pdbx_strand_id
1 'polypeptide(L)'
;MHILVTGFAPFDNQNINPSWEAVTQLEDIIGTHTIDKLKLPTSFKKVDNIINKTLASNHYDVVLAIGQAGGRNAITPERVAINIDDARIPDNDDFQ
;
A
#
# COMPACT_ATOMS: atom_id res chain seq x y z
N MET A 1 2.89 19.76 2.18
CA MET A 1 2.86 18.52 2.97
C MET A 1 3.83 17.54 2.36
N HIS A 2 4.43 16.69 3.19
CA HIS A 2 5.15 15.51 2.76
C HIS A 2 4.22 14.30 2.91
N ILE A 3 3.84 13.71 1.78
CA ILE A 3 2.79 12.68 1.71
C ILE A 3 3.44 11.36 1.28
N LEU A 4 3.18 10.30 2.04
CA LEU A 4 3.52 8.93 1.64
C LEU A 4 2.32 8.29 0.94
N VAL A 5 2.53 7.74 -0.25
CA VAL A 5 1.53 6.94 -0.96
C VAL A 5 2.07 5.53 -1.16
N THR A 6 1.35 4.52 -0.69
CA THR A 6 1.78 3.12 -0.80
C THR A 6 0.93 2.36 -1.82
N GLY A 7 1.54 1.39 -2.49
CA GLY A 7 0.86 0.39 -3.31
C GLY A 7 1.46 -0.99 -3.06
N PHE A 8 0.77 -2.06 -3.47
CA PHE A 8 1.23 -3.42 -3.21
C PHE A 8 1.89 -4.08 -4.42
N ALA A 9 2.83 -4.98 -4.16
CA ALA A 9 3.33 -5.91 -5.16
C ALA A 9 2.21 -6.87 -5.65
N PRO A 10 2.41 -7.54 -6.80
CA PRO A 10 1.50 -8.59 -7.25
C PRO A 10 1.38 -9.73 -6.21
N PHE A 11 0.21 -10.38 -6.18
CA PHE A 11 -0.09 -11.53 -5.33
C PHE A 11 -1.10 -12.44 -6.03
N ASP A 12 -1.37 -13.61 -5.46
CA ASP A 12 -2.36 -14.57 -6.00
C ASP A 12 -2.12 -14.88 -7.49
N ASN A 13 -0.86 -15.19 -7.80
CA ASN A 13 -0.37 -15.52 -9.14
C ASN A 13 -0.60 -14.43 -10.21
N GLN A 14 -0.92 -13.20 -9.81
CA GLN A 14 -1.00 -12.07 -10.73
C GLN A 14 0.40 -11.55 -11.04
N ASN A 15 0.59 -11.06 -12.26
CA ASN A 15 1.85 -10.44 -12.69
C ASN A 15 1.90 -8.93 -12.39
N ILE A 16 0.74 -8.33 -12.13
CA ILE A 16 0.58 -6.91 -11.83
C ILE A 16 -0.30 -6.71 -10.61
N ASN A 17 -0.16 -5.55 -9.98
CA ASN A 17 -1.12 -5.06 -9.00
C ASN A 17 -1.48 -3.61 -9.37
N PRO A 18 -2.73 -3.34 -9.78
CA PRO A 18 -3.16 -2.01 -10.19
C PRO A 18 -2.92 -0.91 -9.15
N SER A 19 -2.85 -1.25 -7.86
CA SER A 19 -2.51 -0.25 -6.83
C SER A 19 -1.11 0.31 -7.03
N TRP A 20 -0.11 -0.54 -7.29
CA TRP A 20 1.25 -0.07 -7.55
C TRP A 20 1.35 0.64 -8.90
N GLU A 21 0.69 0.13 -9.93
CA GLU A 21 0.67 0.77 -11.26
C GLU A 21 0.03 2.17 -11.22
N ALA A 22 -0.96 2.39 -10.36
CA ALA A 22 -1.56 3.71 -10.16
C ALA A 22 -0.62 4.64 -9.37
N VAL A 23 0.01 4.15 -8.30
CA VAL A 23 0.90 4.96 -7.46
C VAL A 23 2.16 5.41 -8.21
N THR A 24 2.72 4.57 -9.09
CA THR A 24 3.91 4.91 -9.89
C THR A 24 3.68 6.06 -10.86
N GLN A 25 2.44 6.27 -11.30
CA GLN A 25 2.05 7.33 -12.23
C GLN A 25 1.94 8.71 -11.58
N LEU A 26 1.92 8.79 -10.24
CA LEU A 26 1.89 10.09 -9.55
C LEU A 26 3.18 10.87 -9.85
N GLU A 27 3.09 12.18 -9.92
CA GLU A 27 4.28 13.03 -9.91
C GLU A 27 4.90 13.04 -8.50
N ASP A 28 6.22 13.25 -8.41
CA ASP A 28 6.90 13.34 -7.10
C ASP A 28 6.57 14.67 -6.37
N ILE A 29 6.03 15.65 -7.11
CA ILE A 29 5.58 16.93 -6.58
C ILE A 29 4.21 17.25 -7.19
N ILE A 30 3.20 17.51 -6.34
CA ILE A 30 1.87 17.93 -6.77
C ILE A 30 1.55 19.25 -6.07
N GLY A 31 1.53 20.36 -6.82
CA GLY A 31 1.40 21.70 -6.25
C GLY A 31 2.58 22.03 -5.32
N THR A 32 2.29 22.23 -4.04
CA THR A 32 3.31 22.49 -2.99
C THR A 32 3.59 21.26 -2.12
N HIS A 33 3.21 20.07 -2.58
CA HIS A 33 3.29 18.83 -1.81
C HIS A 33 4.30 17.88 -2.43
N THR A 34 5.13 17.26 -1.59
CA THR A 34 6.08 16.22 -2.01
C THR A 34 5.46 14.86 -1.78
N ILE A 35 5.57 13.98 -2.78
CA ILE A 35 4.98 12.64 -2.79
C ILE A 35 6.09 11.60 -2.76
N ASP A 36 6.20 10.87 -1.64
CA ASP A 36 7.00 9.66 -1.57
C ASP A 36 6.14 8.46 -1.93
N LYS A 37 6.70 7.53 -2.71
CA LYS A 37 6.01 6.31 -3.15
C LYS A 37 6.69 5.10 -2.53
N LEU A 38 5.90 4.20 -1.94
CA LEU A 38 6.42 2.97 -1.34
C LEU A 38 5.69 1.74 -1.88
N LYS A 39 6.44 0.85 -2.53
CA LYS A 39 5.93 -0.46 -2.90
C LYS A 39 6.05 -1.41 -1.72
N LEU A 40 4.91 -1.87 -1.22
CA LEU A 40 4.83 -2.86 -0.15
C LEU A 40 4.80 -4.28 -0.74
N PRO A 41 5.51 -5.27 -0.16
CA PRO A 41 5.30 -6.66 -0.52
C PRO A 41 3.92 -7.12 -0.04
N THR A 42 3.32 -8.11 -0.69
CA THR A 42 2.14 -8.80 -0.14
C THR A 42 2.61 -9.89 0.81
N SER A 43 3.06 -9.45 1.99
CA SER A 43 3.61 -10.30 3.06
C SER A 43 3.33 -9.68 4.42
N PHE A 44 2.57 -10.36 5.28
CA PHE A 44 2.16 -9.83 6.58
C PHE A 44 3.38 -9.44 7.44
N LYS A 45 4.36 -10.35 7.54
CA LYS A 45 5.53 -10.17 8.42
C LYS A 45 6.51 -9.11 7.91
N LYS A 46 6.67 -8.98 6.59
CA LYS A 46 7.63 -8.03 6.00
C LYS A 46 7.10 -6.60 6.01
N VAL A 47 5.79 -6.44 5.79
CA VAL A 47 5.17 -5.10 5.67
C VAL A 47 5.31 -4.29 6.94
N ASP A 48 5.11 -4.91 8.12
CA ASP A 48 5.21 -4.20 9.41
C ASP A 48 6.59 -3.52 9.59
N ASN A 49 7.68 -4.27 9.40
CA ASN A 49 9.03 -3.73 9.52
C ASN A 49 9.30 -2.62 8.49
N ILE A 50 8.86 -2.80 7.24
CA ILE A 50 9.06 -1.80 6.17
C ILE A 50 8.33 -0.50 6.51
N ILE A 51 7.07 -0.58 6.91
CA ILE A 51 6.27 0.60 7.26
C ILE A 51 6.87 1.30 8.47
N ASN A 52 7.14 0.56 9.56
CA ASN A 52 7.70 1.15 10.78
C ASN A 52 9.04 1.84 10.52
N LYS A 53 9.92 1.23 9.72
CA LYS A 53 11.20 1.83 9.33
C LYS A 53 11.00 3.09 8.49
N THR A 54 10.11 3.07 7.49
CA THR A 54 9.85 4.23 6.64
C THR A 54 9.27 5.40 7.43
N LEU A 55 8.28 5.13 8.29
CA LEU A 55 7.66 6.15 9.14
C LEU A 55 8.59 6.67 10.24
N ALA A 56 9.56 5.86 10.70
CA ALA A 56 10.58 6.31 11.65
C ALA A 56 11.69 7.14 10.98
N SER A 57 11.94 6.93 9.69
CA SER A 57 13.04 7.60 8.97
C SER A 57 12.66 8.98 8.43
N ASN A 58 11.36 9.23 8.21
CA ASN A 58 10.83 10.46 7.64
C ASN A 58 9.58 10.92 8.40
N HIS A 59 9.33 12.22 8.40
CA HIS A 59 8.08 12.77 8.93
C HIS A 59 7.09 12.99 7.79
N TYR A 60 5.98 12.23 7.80
CA TYR A 60 4.90 12.39 6.84
C TYR A 60 3.68 13.05 7.49
N ASP A 61 3.12 14.05 6.83
CA ASP A 61 1.88 14.71 7.26
C ASP A 61 0.66 13.81 7.00
N VAL A 62 0.73 13.01 5.92
CA VAL A 62 -0.35 12.15 5.44
C VAL A 62 0.23 10.85 4.89
N VAL A 63 -0.44 9.73 5.17
CA VAL A 63 -0.18 8.43 4.55
C VAL A 63 -1.45 7.96 3.82
N LEU A 64 -1.32 7.63 2.55
CA LEU A 64 -2.37 7.04 1.73
C LEU A 64 -2.01 5.59 1.36
N ALA A 65 -2.74 4.63 1.91
CA ALA A 65 -2.56 3.22 1.59
C ALA A 65 -3.49 2.81 0.45
N ILE A 66 -2.93 2.52 -0.72
CA ILE A 66 -3.69 2.11 -1.91
C ILE A 66 -3.58 0.59 -2.08
N GLY A 67 -4.73 -0.07 -2.22
CA GLY A 67 -4.83 -1.51 -2.47
C GLY A 67 -5.73 -1.81 -3.66
N GLN A 68 -5.57 -2.99 -4.26
CA GLN A 68 -6.55 -3.50 -5.23
C GLN A 68 -7.68 -4.24 -4.53
N ALA A 69 -8.91 -4.08 -5.02
CA ALA A 69 -10.07 -4.85 -4.59
C ALA A 69 -10.79 -5.39 -5.82
N GLY A 70 -10.45 -6.62 -6.21
CA GLY A 70 -11.01 -7.27 -7.39
C GLY A 70 -12.54 -7.35 -7.35
N GLY A 71 -13.20 -7.04 -8.46
CA GLY A 71 -14.66 -7.08 -8.58
C GLY A 71 -15.40 -5.81 -8.14
N ARG A 72 -14.73 -4.82 -7.52
CA ARG A 72 -15.34 -3.50 -7.28
C ARG A 72 -15.38 -2.69 -8.59
N ASN A 73 -16.45 -1.92 -8.78
CA ASN A 73 -16.67 -1.09 -9.97
C ASN A 73 -16.34 0.41 -9.76
N ALA A 74 -15.89 0.78 -8.56
CA ALA A 74 -15.61 2.15 -8.18
C ALA A 74 -14.53 2.21 -7.08
N ILE A 75 -13.91 3.39 -6.95
CA ILE A 75 -13.01 3.70 -5.84
C ILE A 75 -13.81 3.73 -4.55
N THR A 76 -13.29 3.11 -3.50
CA THR A 76 -13.94 3.04 -2.19
C THR A 76 -12.97 3.53 -1.12
N PRO A 77 -13.21 4.69 -0.50
CA PRO A 77 -12.46 5.10 0.68
C PRO A 77 -12.82 4.20 1.86
N GLU A 78 -11.83 3.58 2.48
CA GLU A 78 -12.03 2.77 3.68
C GLU A 78 -12.24 3.68 4.89
N ARG A 79 -13.24 3.36 5.72
CA ARG A 79 -13.64 4.17 6.89
C ARG A 79 -13.06 3.65 8.20
N VAL A 80 -12.81 2.34 8.27
CA VAL A 80 -12.45 1.62 9.50
C VAL A 80 -11.37 0.60 9.18
N ALA A 81 -10.39 0.50 10.07
CA ALA A 81 -9.46 -0.63 10.16
C ALA A 81 -9.84 -1.48 11.37
N ILE A 82 -9.83 -2.80 11.23
CA ILE A 82 -10.18 -3.75 12.29
C ILE A 82 -8.91 -4.48 12.70
N ASN A 83 -8.70 -4.67 14.00
CA ASN A 83 -7.54 -5.38 14.54
C ASN A 83 -7.71 -6.91 14.44
N ILE A 84 -7.76 -7.42 13.21
CA ILE A 84 -7.88 -8.84 12.85
C ILE A 84 -7.10 -9.10 11.56
N ASP A 85 -6.25 -10.11 11.58
CA ASP A 85 -5.65 -10.71 10.38
C ASP A 85 -6.28 -12.09 10.16
N ASP A 86 -7.23 -12.18 9.23
CA ASP A 86 -7.94 -13.41 8.85
C ASP A 86 -7.97 -13.53 7.32
N ALA A 87 -6.99 -14.26 6.76
CA ALA A 87 -6.76 -14.34 5.33
C ALA A 87 -7.37 -15.61 4.73
N ARG A 88 -8.11 -15.47 3.61
CA ARG A 88 -8.67 -16.62 2.86
C ARG A 88 -7.61 -17.45 2.13
N ILE A 89 -6.52 -16.81 1.72
CA ILE A 89 -5.38 -17.40 1.00
C ILE A 89 -4.08 -16.98 1.71
N PRO A 90 -3.00 -17.78 1.61
CA PRO A 90 -1.71 -17.35 2.11
C PRO A 90 -1.19 -16.10 1.38
N ASP A 91 -0.34 -15.35 2.06
CA ASP A 91 0.46 -14.29 1.46
C ASP A 91 1.59 -14.84 0.56
N ASN A 92 2.40 -13.97 -0.03
CA ASN A 92 3.49 -14.40 -0.93
C ASN A 92 4.65 -15.11 -0.21
N ASP A 93 4.66 -15.19 1.12
CA ASP A 93 5.62 -15.91 1.94
C ASP A 93 4.98 -17.14 2.62
N ASP A 94 3.85 -17.63 2.08
CA ASP A 94 3.10 -18.81 2.55
C ASP A 94 2.51 -18.67 3.97
N PHE A 95 2.40 -17.45 4.50
CA PHE A 95 1.76 -17.20 5.81
C PHE A 95 0.26 -16.94 5.65
N GLN A 96 -0.55 -17.58 6.48
CA GLN A 96 -2.02 -17.44 6.52
C GLN A 96 -2.51 -17.33 7.97
#